data_AF-D3CSN1-F1
#
_entry.id   AF-D3CSN1-F1
#
_cell.length_a   1.000
_cell.length_b   1.000
_cell.length_c   1.000
_cell.angle_alpha   90.00
_cell.angle_beta   90.00
_cell.angle_gamma   90.00
#
_symmetry.space_group_name_H-M   'P 1'
#
loop_
_entity.id
_entity.type
_entity.pdbx_description
1 polymer ?
#
loop_
_entity_poly.entity_id
_entity_poly.type
_entity_poly.pdbx_seq_one_letter_code
_entity_poly.pdbx_strand_id
1 'polypeptide(L)'
;MTAPGTAGPRAEGLRAAVYNRFWHSMGGGERHNGMIAQVLAADGLDVDIIGHSDVDLAAIGSHLGLDLSGCRYRRLPDRGEDAIAVLSEEYHLFVNGSYMSRLAPRSPRSAYLCFFPTPFDHDMAAWRKAAVRTAGPLLRGVTPAVSFGQGWYPPEGGRRRQWTWTNGSGILAVNPGGGRTLRADIGRPGAPEGVRLQVLDADGTVLAKLTVGQEFAPFEVALPSSSKGTELTLVSDAFSPGEADVRELGVAVSRPRVTDADEGPLERMALRFPWLLRDPADLGYLDGYDTVMANSQYTRGWIRQLWKRDSDVLFPPIQVDRLHPAPEREKAVITVGRFFAPGLGHAKRQLEMVQWFGELYRSGGLPDWKMYVVGGCEDSQKPYVEQVRAAGAGLPVEVLPNAPRAEVERLLSTSSVFWSATGYGEDDRRRPWTAEHFGMTTVEAMAGGCVPVVIDRAGQREIVRHGRDGYRWSDPEQVASFTRRLAAEDGLRSRLAAAAVDRAQQFSDAAFADRWHDIVERRRLYA
;
A
#
# COMPACT_ATOMS: atom_id res chain seq x y z
N MET A 1 -4.51 26.08 -31.73
CA MET A 1 -3.30 25.45 -32.30
C MET A 1 -2.17 25.64 -31.31
N THR A 2 -2.06 24.70 -30.37
CA THR A 2 -0.94 24.58 -29.43
C THR A 2 0.09 23.64 -30.06
N ALA A 3 1.36 24.02 -30.04
CA ALA A 3 2.45 23.25 -30.61
C ALA A 3 2.63 21.90 -29.85
N PRO A 4 3.02 20.81 -30.53
CA PRO A 4 3.37 19.57 -29.87
C PRO A 4 4.64 19.80 -29.03
N GLY A 5 4.58 19.41 -27.75
CA GLY A 5 5.71 19.46 -26.84
C GLY A 5 6.90 18.70 -27.43
N THR A 6 8.08 19.32 -27.34
CA THR A 6 9.35 18.72 -27.74
C THR A 6 9.60 17.47 -26.92
N ALA A 7 9.45 16.30 -27.53
CA ALA A 7 9.89 15.03 -26.96
C ALA A 7 11.39 15.15 -26.67
N GLY A 8 11.78 14.96 -25.40
CA GLY A 8 13.17 14.91 -24.99
C GLY A 8 13.94 13.79 -25.71
N PRO A 9 15.28 13.78 -25.62
CA PRO A 9 16.10 12.72 -26.24
C PRO A 9 15.61 11.34 -25.75
N ARG A 10 15.24 10.46 -26.68
CA ARG A 10 14.79 9.10 -26.36
C ARG A 10 15.97 8.28 -25.88
N ALA A 11 15.85 7.69 -24.69
CA ALA A 11 16.87 6.83 -24.10
C ALA A 11 16.76 5.39 -24.64
N GLU A 12 16.75 5.25 -25.97
CA GLU A 12 16.50 3.98 -26.65
C GLU A 12 17.52 2.91 -26.22
N GLY A 13 17.02 1.76 -25.76
CA GLY A 13 17.84 0.58 -25.43
C GLY A 13 18.31 0.50 -23.98
N LEU A 14 18.00 1.46 -23.10
CA LEU A 14 18.22 1.31 -21.67
C LEU A 14 17.15 0.41 -21.05
N ARG A 15 17.57 -0.52 -20.18
CA ARG A 15 16.66 -1.37 -19.41
C ARG A 15 16.25 -0.68 -18.12
N ALA A 16 14.95 -0.67 -17.83
CA ALA A 16 14.40 -0.16 -16.57
C ALA A 16 13.48 -1.19 -15.91
N ALA A 17 13.37 -1.11 -14.59
CA ALA A 17 12.47 -1.94 -13.81
C ALA A 17 11.57 -1.11 -12.90
N VAL A 18 10.30 -1.50 -12.79
CA VAL A 18 9.39 -1.01 -11.75
C VAL A 18 8.97 -2.17 -10.86
N TYR A 19 9.41 -2.13 -9.60
CA TYR A 19 9.18 -3.18 -8.61
C TYR A 19 8.06 -2.80 -7.64
N ASN A 20 7.07 -3.70 -7.50
CA ASN A 20 6.06 -3.64 -6.46
C ASN A 20 5.64 -5.07 -6.05
N ARG A 21 5.61 -5.36 -4.76
CA ARG A 21 5.16 -6.67 -4.22
C ARG A 21 3.66 -6.90 -4.38
N PHE A 22 2.89 -5.82 -4.51
CA PHE A 22 1.44 -5.82 -4.34
C PHE A 22 0.66 -5.63 -5.65
N TRP A 23 1.22 -5.97 -6.82
CA TRP A 23 0.51 -5.83 -8.11
C TRP A 23 -0.89 -6.46 -8.14
N HIS A 24 -1.13 -7.51 -7.34
CA HIS A 24 -2.44 -8.16 -7.20
C HIS A 24 -3.52 -7.30 -6.52
N SER A 25 -3.17 -6.26 -5.73
CA SER A 25 -4.19 -5.42 -5.08
C SER A 25 -4.85 -4.45 -6.05
N MET A 26 -4.21 -4.14 -7.18
CA MET A 26 -4.72 -3.28 -8.24
C MET A 26 -5.37 -1.97 -7.70
N GLY A 27 -4.75 -1.39 -6.66
CA GLY A 27 -5.20 -0.14 -6.07
C GLY A 27 -4.52 1.07 -6.67
N GLY A 28 -4.76 2.24 -6.07
CA GLY A 28 -4.11 3.48 -6.51
C GLY A 28 -2.58 3.49 -6.33
N GLY A 29 -2.04 2.68 -5.42
CA GLY A 29 -0.59 2.50 -5.28
C GLY A 29 0.02 1.76 -6.48
N GLU A 30 -0.65 0.71 -6.93
CA GLU A 30 -0.27 -0.03 -8.14
C GLU A 30 -0.44 0.85 -9.38
N ARG A 31 -1.51 1.66 -9.45
CA ARG A 31 -1.69 2.63 -10.52
C ARG A 31 -0.52 3.62 -10.61
N HIS A 32 -0.09 4.15 -9.47
CA HIS A 32 1.03 5.09 -9.41
C HIS A 32 2.32 4.44 -9.94
N ASN A 33 2.65 3.23 -9.48
CA ASN A 33 3.79 2.47 -9.99
C ASN A 33 3.66 2.18 -11.49
N GLY A 34 2.49 1.73 -11.93
CA GLY A 34 2.23 1.38 -13.32
C GLY A 34 2.30 2.58 -14.27
N MET A 35 1.94 3.77 -13.81
CA MET A 35 2.13 4.99 -14.60
C MET A 35 3.61 5.32 -14.80
N ILE A 36 4.47 5.08 -13.79
CA ILE A 36 5.92 5.20 -13.99
C ILE A 36 6.37 4.24 -15.10
N ALA A 37 5.91 2.99 -15.07
CA ALA A 37 6.25 2.01 -16.11
C ALA A 37 5.76 2.45 -17.51
N GLN A 38 4.53 2.97 -17.61
CA GLN A 38 3.97 3.50 -18.86
C GLN A 38 4.79 4.67 -19.41
N VAL A 39 5.16 5.64 -18.56
CA VAL A 39 5.98 6.79 -18.99
C VAL A 39 7.37 6.33 -19.43
N LEU A 40 8.01 5.44 -18.67
CA LEU A 40 9.30 4.86 -19.05
C LEU A 40 9.26 4.15 -20.41
N ALA A 41 8.21 3.36 -20.67
CA ALA A 41 8.03 2.69 -21.94
C ALA A 41 7.79 3.69 -23.09
N ALA A 42 7.00 4.75 -22.83
CA ALA A 42 6.76 5.82 -23.80
C ALA A 42 8.05 6.63 -24.13
N ASP A 43 8.97 6.73 -23.19
CA ASP A 43 10.30 7.35 -23.37
C ASP A 43 11.28 6.46 -24.16
N GLY A 44 10.89 5.21 -24.48
CA GLY A 44 11.65 4.27 -25.30
C GLY A 44 12.55 3.30 -24.52
N LEU A 45 12.39 3.21 -23.20
CA LEU A 45 13.11 2.24 -22.37
C LEU A 45 12.51 0.85 -22.48
N ASP A 46 13.35 -0.16 -22.27
CA ASP A 46 12.96 -1.55 -22.17
C ASP A 46 12.52 -1.87 -20.73
N VAL A 47 11.20 -1.88 -20.48
CA VAL A 47 10.64 -1.89 -19.11
C VAL A 47 10.17 -3.26 -18.67
N ASP A 48 10.75 -3.76 -17.57
CA ASP A 48 10.21 -4.90 -16.83
C ASP A 48 9.41 -4.43 -15.61
N ILE A 49 8.17 -4.87 -15.50
CA ILE A 49 7.37 -4.77 -14.27
C ILE A 49 7.62 -6.00 -13.44
N ILE A 50 8.15 -5.82 -12.22
CA ILE A 50 8.63 -6.92 -11.37
C ILE A 50 7.66 -7.10 -10.20
N GLY A 51 7.25 -8.36 -9.98
CA GLY A 51 6.35 -8.76 -8.91
C GLY A 51 6.49 -10.22 -8.54
N HIS A 52 5.74 -10.64 -7.52
CA HIS A 52 5.79 -12.02 -6.99
C HIS A 52 4.48 -12.80 -7.21
N SER A 53 3.38 -12.08 -7.34
CA SER A 53 2.06 -12.66 -7.56
C SER A 53 1.85 -13.07 -9.02
N ASP A 54 0.96 -14.03 -9.24
CA ASP A 54 0.48 -14.35 -10.57
C ASP A 54 -0.54 -13.28 -11.00
N VAL A 55 -0.19 -12.49 -12.01
CA VAL A 55 -1.03 -11.40 -12.50
C VAL A 55 -0.92 -11.31 -14.02
N ASP A 56 -2.04 -10.96 -14.65
CA ASP A 56 -2.10 -10.64 -16.07
C ASP A 56 -1.89 -9.13 -16.26
N LEU A 57 -0.84 -8.77 -17.01
CA LEU A 57 -0.47 -7.38 -17.23
C LEU A 57 -1.54 -6.60 -18.02
N ALA A 58 -2.22 -7.24 -18.97
CA ALA A 58 -3.31 -6.63 -19.71
C ALA A 58 -4.53 -6.40 -18.81
N ALA A 59 -4.81 -7.34 -17.89
CA ALA A 59 -5.86 -7.17 -16.90
C ALA A 59 -5.56 -6.02 -15.92
N ILE A 60 -4.32 -5.91 -15.44
CA ILE A 60 -3.84 -4.78 -14.63
C ILE A 60 -4.01 -3.46 -15.40
N GLY A 61 -3.51 -3.41 -16.64
CA GLY A 61 -3.59 -2.21 -17.48
C GLY A 61 -5.04 -1.76 -17.69
N SER A 62 -5.93 -2.70 -18.01
CA SER A 62 -7.37 -2.43 -18.17
C SER A 62 -8.02 -1.92 -16.87
N HIS A 63 -7.77 -2.59 -15.74
CA HIS A 63 -8.37 -2.24 -14.45
C HIS A 63 -7.91 -0.87 -13.93
N LEU A 64 -6.61 -0.59 -14.08
CA LEU A 64 -5.98 0.65 -13.60
C LEU A 64 -6.03 1.78 -14.62
N GLY A 65 -6.50 1.50 -15.84
CA GLY A 65 -6.49 2.40 -16.99
C GLY A 65 -5.10 2.92 -17.30
N LEU A 66 -4.20 1.98 -17.59
CA LEU A 66 -2.82 2.19 -18.00
C LEU A 66 -2.56 1.46 -19.31
N ASP A 67 -1.75 2.05 -20.18
CA ASP A 67 -1.17 1.37 -21.32
C ASP A 67 0.16 0.73 -20.92
N LEU A 68 0.10 -0.58 -20.64
CA LEU A 68 1.27 -1.38 -20.27
C LEU A 68 1.75 -2.28 -21.42
N SER A 69 1.28 -2.03 -22.65
CA SER A 69 1.62 -2.85 -23.82
C SER A 69 3.10 -2.80 -24.20
N GLY A 70 3.79 -1.70 -23.86
CA GLY A 70 5.24 -1.54 -24.00
C GLY A 70 6.07 -2.13 -22.85
N CYS A 71 5.44 -2.80 -21.87
CA CYS A 71 6.12 -3.38 -20.70
C CYS A 71 6.07 -4.91 -20.73
N ARG A 72 6.99 -5.56 -20.01
CA ARG A 72 6.95 -7.01 -19.75
C ARG A 72 6.76 -7.29 -18.27
N TYR A 73 5.90 -8.24 -17.94
CA TYR A 73 5.80 -8.72 -16.56
C TYR A 73 6.86 -9.79 -16.28
N ARG A 74 7.73 -9.55 -15.30
CA ARG A 74 8.72 -10.51 -14.79
C ARG A 74 8.30 -10.98 -13.41
N ARG A 75 7.58 -12.11 -13.37
CA ARG A 75 7.23 -12.80 -12.12
C ARG A 75 8.47 -13.45 -11.53
N LEU A 76 8.75 -13.19 -10.27
CA LEU A 76 9.86 -13.78 -9.53
C LEU A 76 9.37 -14.41 -8.23
N PRO A 77 9.90 -15.58 -7.83
CA PRO A 77 9.72 -16.05 -6.45
C PRO A 77 10.21 -14.96 -5.48
N ASP A 78 9.53 -14.76 -4.35
CA ASP A 78 9.96 -13.74 -3.40
C ASP A 78 11.15 -14.20 -2.58
N ARG A 79 12.33 -13.96 -3.15
CA ARG A 79 13.60 -14.34 -2.55
C ARG A 79 14.12 -13.38 -1.48
N GLY A 80 13.24 -12.51 -0.97
CA GLY A 80 13.59 -11.43 -0.07
C GLY A 80 14.23 -10.23 -0.79
N GLU A 81 14.46 -9.16 -0.03
CA GLU A 81 14.90 -7.87 -0.59
C GLU A 81 16.34 -7.93 -1.13
N ASP A 82 17.22 -8.76 -0.56
CA ASP A 82 18.61 -8.91 -1.04
C ASP A 82 18.68 -9.52 -2.44
N ALA A 83 17.80 -10.46 -2.75
CA ALA A 83 17.75 -11.05 -4.08
C ALA A 83 17.25 -10.04 -5.12
N ILE A 84 16.29 -9.20 -4.77
CA ILE A 84 15.82 -8.12 -5.65
C ILE A 84 16.87 -6.99 -5.75
N ALA A 85 17.65 -6.74 -4.69
CA ALA A 85 18.79 -5.85 -4.73
C ALA A 85 19.86 -6.34 -5.73
N VAL A 86 20.23 -7.63 -5.71
CA VAL A 86 21.13 -8.24 -6.70
C VAL A 86 20.52 -8.17 -8.10
N LEU A 87 19.24 -8.50 -8.25
CA LEU A 87 18.53 -8.43 -9.52
C LEU A 87 18.57 -7.03 -10.13
N SER A 88 18.50 -5.99 -9.30
CA SER A 88 18.52 -4.62 -9.79
C SER A 88 19.82 -4.26 -10.54
N GLU A 89 20.92 -5.02 -10.37
CA GLU A 89 22.15 -4.88 -11.17
C GLU A 89 21.92 -5.08 -12.68
N GLU A 90 20.86 -5.80 -13.08
CA GLU A 90 20.51 -6.03 -14.49
C GLU A 90 19.93 -4.81 -15.22
N TYR A 91 19.53 -3.77 -14.48
CA TYR A 91 18.80 -2.62 -14.99
C TYR A 91 19.63 -1.34 -14.85
N HIS A 92 19.54 -0.45 -15.84
CA HIS A 92 20.12 0.88 -15.72
C HIS A 92 19.38 1.68 -14.64
N LEU A 93 18.04 1.69 -14.71
CA LEU A 93 17.16 2.32 -13.74
C LEU A 93 16.30 1.29 -13.00
N PHE A 94 16.33 1.31 -11.67
CA PHE A 94 15.43 0.54 -10.82
C PHE A 94 14.51 1.45 -9.99
N VAL A 95 13.21 1.39 -10.25
CA VAL A 95 12.19 2.10 -9.47
C VAL A 95 11.56 1.12 -8.48
N ASN A 96 11.75 1.36 -7.19
CA ASN A 96 11.03 0.65 -6.13
C ASN A 96 9.82 1.47 -5.72
N GLY A 97 8.62 0.92 -5.83
CA GLY A 97 7.43 1.50 -5.18
C GLY A 97 6.65 0.46 -4.40
N SER A 98 7.33 -0.55 -3.87
CA SER A 98 6.77 -1.47 -2.89
C SER A 98 6.64 -0.78 -1.53
N TYR A 99 5.42 -0.78 -0.98
CA TYR A 99 5.15 -0.22 0.34
C TYR A 99 5.95 -0.94 1.44
N MET A 100 6.51 -0.17 2.38
CA MET A 100 7.36 -0.64 3.49
C MET A 100 8.60 -1.45 3.07
N SER A 101 9.07 -1.29 1.84
CA SER A 101 10.32 -1.92 1.40
C SER A 101 11.54 -1.25 2.04
N ARG A 102 12.49 -2.07 2.50
CA ARG A 102 13.83 -1.68 2.97
C ARG A 102 14.93 -2.18 2.02
N LEU A 103 14.56 -2.45 0.77
CA LEU A 103 15.47 -2.88 -0.28
C LEU A 103 16.51 -1.79 -0.57
N ALA A 104 17.78 -2.19 -0.62
CA ALA A 104 18.91 -1.35 -1.06
C ALA A 104 19.34 -1.77 -2.47
N PRO A 105 18.95 -1.05 -3.53
CA PRO A 105 19.22 -1.48 -4.90
C PRO A 105 20.71 -1.30 -5.24
N ARG A 106 21.15 -2.04 -6.25
CA ARG A 106 22.51 -2.06 -6.78
C ARG A 106 22.58 -1.67 -8.27
N SER A 107 21.45 -1.28 -8.84
CA SER A 107 21.39 -0.63 -10.16
C SER A 107 22.25 0.64 -10.19
N PRO A 108 22.78 1.04 -11.36
CA PRO A 108 23.48 2.30 -11.51
C PRO A 108 22.63 3.52 -11.16
N ARG A 109 21.32 3.45 -11.44
CA ARG A 109 20.34 4.48 -11.10
C ARG A 109 19.13 3.89 -10.42
N SER A 110 18.61 4.57 -9.41
CA SER A 110 17.52 4.06 -8.60
C SER A 110 16.64 5.16 -8.00
N ALA A 111 15.34 4.89 -7.96
CA ALA A 111 14.35 5.78 -7.36
C ALA A 111 13.42 5.02 -6.41
N TYR A 112 13.05 5.64 -5.29
CA TYR A 112 12.11 5.06 -4.33
C TYR A 112 10.82 5.88 -4.24
N LEU A 113 9.69 5.29 -4.62
CA LEU A 113 8.37 5.88 -4.41
C LEU A 113 7.84 5.50 -3.03
N CYS A 114 7.85 6.48 -2.13
CA CYS A 114 7.33 6.35 -0.77
C CYS A 114 5.87 6.84 -0.70
N PHE A 115 4.95 5.92 -0.39
CA PHE A 115 3.55 6.26 -0.08
C PHE A 115 3.37 6.84 1.31
N PHE A 116 4.11 6.32 2.29
CA PHE A 116 4.25 6.89 3.63
C PHE A 116 5.43 6.24 4.38
N PRO A 117 6.25 7.01 5.13
CA PRO A 117 7.38 6.49 5.89
C PRO A 117 6.97 5.82 7.21
N THR A 118 6.04 4.85 7.15
CA THR A 118 5.52 4.17 8.34
C THR A 118 6.64 3.47 9.11
N PRO A 119 6.86 3.80 10.40
CA PRO A 119 7.83 3.07 11.22
C PRO A 119 7.46 1.59 11.33
N PHE A 120 8.42 0.68 11.16
CA PHE A 120 8.14 -0.77 11.23
C PHE A 120 7.56 -1.18 12.60
N ASP A 121 7.89 -0.44 13.64
CA ASP A 121 7.45 -0.69 15.00
C ASP A 121 6.12 0.02 15.33
N HIS A 122 5.45 0.69 14.38
CA HIS A 122 4.28 1.52 14.68
C HIS A 122 3.19 0.77 15.48
N ASP A 123 2.91 -0.48 15.14
CA ASP A 123 1.96 -1.37 15.82
C ASP A 123 2.53 -2.15 17.02
N MET A 124 3.81 -1.96 17.37
CA MET A 124 4.43 -2.65 18.50
C MET A 124 4.00 -2.08 19.85
N ALA A 125 3.77 -2.99 20.80
CA ALA A 125 3.57 -2.64 22.21
C ALA A 125 4.77 -1.84 22.76
N ALA A 126 4.51 -0.89 23.66
CA ALA A 126 5.52 0.05 24.17
C ALA A 126 6.75 -0.64 24.77
N TRP A 127 6.56 -1.78 25.46
CA TRP A 127 7.67 -2.54 26.03
C TRP A 127 8.56 -3.20 24.96
N ARG A 128 7.98 -3.61 23.80
CA ARG A 128 8.76 -4.12 22.67
C ARG A 128 9.56 -3.01 22.00
N LYS A 129 8.95 -1.83 21.82
CA LYS A 129 9.67 -0.63 21.33
C LYS A 129 10.86 -0.28 22.22
N ALA A 130 10.67 -0.31 23.54
CA ALA A 130 11.74 -0.09 24.50
C ALA A 130 12.84 -1.14 24.35
N ALA A 131 12.48 -2.43 24.25
CA ALA A 131 13.43 -3.53 24.06
C ALA A 131 14.22 -3.41 22.74
N VAL A 132 13.59 -3.02 21.62
CA VAL A 132 14.31 -2.75 20.35
C VAL A 132 15.35 -1.66 20.55
N ARG A 133 14.98 -0.55 21.22
CA ARG A 133 15.89 0.59 21.41
C ARG A 133 17.05 0.29 22.35
N THR A 134 16.85 -0.54 23.38
CA THR A 134 17.87 -0.84 24.39
C THR A 134 18.73 -2.05 24.03
N ALA A 135 18.13 -3.12 23.51
CA ALA A 135 18.82 -4.37 23.18
C ALA A 135 19.24 -4.47 21.72
N GLY A 136 18.57 -3.74 20.81
CA GLY A 136 18.90 -3.74 19.38
C GLY A 136 20.35 -3.34 19.07
N PRO A 137 20.93 -2.30 19.70
CA PRO A 137 22.34 -1.95 19.48
C PRO A 137 23.34 -3.07 19.81
N LEU A 138 23.05 -3.92 20.81
CA LEU A 138 23.87 -5.06 21.21
C LEU A 138 23.76 -6.25 20.25
N LEU A 139 22.75 -6.23 19.37
CA LEU A 139 22.48 -7.27 18.38
C LEU A 139 22.79 -6.81 16.94
N ARG A 140 23.35 -5.60 16.75
CA ARG A 140 23.77 -5.11 15.43
C ARG A 140 24.88 -6.00 14.87
N GLY A 141 24.73 -6.44 13.63
CA GLY A 141 25.67 -7.34 12.94
C GLY A 141 25.41 -8.84 13.16
N VAL A 142 24.47 -9.20 14.04
CA VAL A 142 24.04 -10.60 14.23
C VAL A 142 23.15 -10.99 13.04
N THR A 143 23.64 -11.90 12.20
CA THR A 143 22.87 -12.43 11.06
C THR A 143 22.50 -13.87 11.37
N PRO A 144 21.23 -14.18 11.70
CA PRO A 144 20.84 -15.54 12.02
C PRO A 144 21.09 -16.47 10.84
N ALA A 145 21.35 -17.76 11.09
CA ALA A 145 21.55 -18.72 10.00
C ALA A 145 20.26 -18.95 9.17
N VAL A 146 19.10 -18.59 9.72
CA VAL A 146 17.80 -18.66 9.06
C VAL A 146 17.05 -17.33 9.21
N SER A 147 16.56 -16.79 8.10
CA SER A 147 15.68 -15.61 8.07
C SER A 147 14.36 -15.92 7.38
N PHE A 148 13.30 -15.22 7.81
CA PHE A 148 11.93 -15.40 7.29
C PHE A 148 11.68 -14.43 6.12
N GLY A 149 11.31 -14.97 4.96
CA GLY A 149 10.90 -14.23 3.76
C GLY A 149 9.39 -13.96 3.73
N GLN A 150 8.76 -14.06 2.55
CA GLN A 150 7.30 -13.95 2.42
C GLN A 150 6.55 -15.19 2.89
N GLY A 151 5.23 -15.01 3.05
CA GLY A 151 4.31 -16.10 3.35
C GLY A 151 4.24 -16.50 4.81
N TRP A 152 4.60 -15.59 5.71
CA TRP A 152 4.57 -15.79 7.16
C TRP A 152 3.63 -14.80 7.84
N TYR A 153 2.76 -15.31 8.71
CA TYR A 153 2.03 -14.47 9.66
C TYR A 153 2.92 -14.04 10.83
N PRO A 154 2.54 -13.01 11.60
CA PRO A 154 3.27 -12.65 12.81
C PRO A 154 3.42 -13.83 13.80
N PRO A 155 4.50 -13.88 14.60
CA PRO A 155 4.71 -14.96 15.55
C PRO A 155 3.63 -15.04 16.63
N GLU A 156 3.17 -16.26 16.91
CA GLU A 156 2.13 -16.61 17.88
C GLU A 156 2.62 -17.58 18.94
N GLY A 157 1.80 -17.80 19.97
CA GLY A 157 2.04 -18.78 21.03
C GLY A 157 2.25 -18.15 22.39
N GLY A 158 2.75 -18.96 23.34
CA GLY A 158 2.87 -18.59 24.75
C GLY A 158 4.29 -18.72 25.29
N ARG A 159 4.43 -18.59 26.62
CA ARG A 159 5.72 -18.71 27.32
C ARG A 159 6.48 -20.01 27.01
N ARG A 160 5.77 -21.12 26.75
CA ARG A 160 6.37 -22.46 26.49
C ARG A 160 6.84 -22.68 25.05
N ARG A 161 6.10 -22.16 24.06
CA ARG A 161 6.42 -22.33 22.63
C ARG A 161 5.84 -21.15 21.86
N GLN A 162 6.66 -20.59 20.97
CA GLN A 162 6.23 -19.59 20.00
C GLN A 162 6.55 -20.15 18.61
N TRP A 163 5.68 -19.90 17.65
CA TRP A 163 5.78 -20.35 16.28
C TRP A 163 5.31 -19.26 15.34
N THR A 164 5.58 -19.45 14.06
CA THR A 164 5.18 -18.55 12.98
C THR A 164 4.43 -19.40 11.96
N TRP A 165 3.21 -19.02 11.60
CA TRP A 165 2.41 -19.74 10.61
C TRP A 165 2.84 -19.34 9.20
N THR A 166 2.93 -20.32 8.30
CA THR A 166 2.91 -20.04 6.86
C THR A 166 1.49 -19.73 6.39
N ASN A 167 1.34 -19.03 5.28
CA ASN A 167 0.06 -18.83 4.60
C ASN A 167 -0.26 -19.92 3.55
N GLY A 168 0.32 -21.11 3.72
CA GLY A 168 0.34 -22.18 2.72
C GLY A 168 1.61 -22.19 1.85
N SER A 169 2.38 -21.10 1.80
CA SER A 169 3.66 -21.04 1.10
C SER A 169 4.64 -20.08 1.79
N GLY A 170 5.48 -20.59 2.70
CA GLY A 170 6.40 -19.77 3.50
C GLY A 170 7.86 -19.90 3.08
N ILE A 171 8.54 -18.78 2.87
CA ILE A 171 9.93 -18.75 2.38
C ILE A 171 10.92 -18.57 3.54
N LEU A 172 11.93 -19.43 3.63
CA LEU A 172 13.09 -19.28 4.53
C LEU A 172 14.36 -19.06 3.72
N ALA A 173 15.15 -18.06 4.08
CA ALA A 173 16.51 -17.91 3.57
C ALA A 173 17.51 -18.45 4.59
N VAL A 174 18.44 -19.29 4.11
CA VAL A 174 19.45 -20.00 4.89
C VAL A 174 20.84 -19.57 4.45
N ASN A 175 21.70 -19.18 5.39
CA ASN A 175 23.05 -18.67 5.11
C ASN A 175 23.95 -19.69 4.39
N PRO A 176 25.01 -19.25 3.66
CA PRO A 176 25.98 -20.12 2.99
C PRO A 176 26.61 -21.19 3.90
N GLY A 177 27.03 -22.33 3.34
CA GLY A 177 27.69 -23.42 4.07
C GLY A 177 27.78 -24.75 3.32
N GLY A 178 28.61 -25.67 3.81
CA GLY A 178 28.98 -26.92 3.14
C GLY A 178 28.17 -28.16 3.54
N GLY A 179 27.63 -28.25 4.76
CA GLY A 179 26.90 -29.40 5.32
C GLY A 179 25.64 -28.99 6.10
N ARG A 180 24.76 -28.22 5.46
CA ARG A 180 23.66 -27.55 6.17
C ARG A 180 22.45 -28.48 6.34
N THR A 181 22.00 -28.69 7.57
CA THR A 181 20.68 -29.30 7.85
C THR A 181 19.78 -28.26 8.50
N LEU A 182 18.66 -27.92 7.86
CA LEU A 182 17.61 -27.13 8.48
C LEU A 182 16.88 -28.01 9.49
N ARG A 183 16.84 -27.58 10.75
CA ARG A 183 16.03 -28.19 11.80
C ARG A 183 14.99 -27.19 12.27
N ALA A 184 13.75 -27.62 12.44
CA ALA A 184 12.78 -26.87 13.24
C ALA A 184 11.79 -27.83 13.91
N ASP A 185 10.88 -27.29 14.69
CA ASP A 185 9.70 -28.04 15.13
C ASP A 185 8.52 -27.55 14.29
N ILE A 186 7.83 -28.46 13.61
CA ILE A 186 6.68 -28.15 12.73
C ILE A 186 5.42 -28.84 13.24
N GLY A 187 4.29 -28.15 13.18
CA GLY A 187 2.97 -28.69 13.49
C GLY A 187 1.86 -27.90 12.81
N ARG A 188 0.62 -28.28 13.06
CA ARG A 188 -0.60 -27.55 12.67
C ARG A 188 -1.57 -27.46 13.85
N PRO A 189 -1.22 -26.74 14.93
CA PRO A 189 -2.07 -26.68 16.11
C PRO A 189 -3.43 -26.06 15.76
N GLY A 190 -4.51 -26.76 16.11
CA GLY A 190 -5.88 -26.33 15.82
C GLY A 190 -6.40 -26.63 14.41
N ALA A 191 -5.60 -27.24 13.54
CA ALA A 191 -6.08 -27.70 12.23
C ALA A 191 -6.98 -28.93 12.36
N PRO A 192 -8.00 -29.09 11.49
CA PRO A 192 -8.87 -30.26 11.51
C PRO A 192 -8.12 -31.56 11.16
N GLU A 193 -7.08 -31.47 10.32
CA GLU A 193 -6.28 -32.61 9.87
C GLU A 193 -4.80 -32.25 9.64
N GLY A 194 -3.97 -33.27 9.45
CA GLY A 194 -2.59 -33.09 9.01
C GLY A 194 -2.49 -32.64 7.55
N VAL A 195 -1.29 -32.24 7.10
CA VAL A 195 -1.05 -31.81 5.72
C VAL A 195 0.21 -32.41 5.14
N ARG A 196 0.26 -32.53 3.81
CA ARG A 196 1.51 -32.77 3.10
C ARG A 196 2.27 -31.45 2.98
N LEU A 197 3.48 -31.43 3.52
CA LEU A 197 4.43 -30.34 3.39
C LEU A 197 5.47 -30.72 2.34
N GLN A 198 5.71 -29.84 1.37
CA GLN A 198 6.85 -29.90 0.48
C GLN A 198 7.83 -28.80 0.85
N VAL A 199 9.11 -29.15 0.92
CA VAL A 199 10.20 -28.18 1.05
C VAL A 199 10.87 -28.10 -0.30
N LEU A 200 10.75 -26.96 -0.96
CA LEU A 200 11.30 -26.68 -2.29
C LEU A 200 12.56 -25.83 -2.15
N ASP A 201 13.55 -26.03 -3.01
CA ASP A 201 14.61 -25.05 -3.19
C ASP A 201 14.15 -23.84 -4.03
N ALA A 202 15.07 -22.91 -4.24
CA ALA A 202 14.83 -21.68 -4.99
C ALA A 202 14.35 -21.93 -6.43
N ASP A 203 14.73 -23.05 -7.05
CA ASP A 203 14.42 -23.40 -8.43
C ASP A 203 13.16 -24.28 -8.54
N GLY A 204 12.48 -24.52 -7.41
CA GLY A 204 11.26 -25.32 -7.31
C GLY A 204 11.52 -26.82 -7.19
N THR A 205 12.77 -27.24 -7.02
CA THR A 205 13.12 -28.65 -6.81
C THR A 205 12.66 -29.09 -5.43
N VAL A 206 11.95 -30.23 -5.35
CA VAL A 206 11.49 -30.75 -4.07
C VAL A 206 12.67 -31.38 -3.31
N LEU A 207 13.10 -30.74 -2.24
CA LEU A 207 14.15 -31.24 -1.33
C LEU A 207 13.60 -32.24 -0.31
N ALA A 208 12.36 -32.05 0.16
CA ALA A 208 11.71 -32.96 1.08
C ALA A 208 10.19 -32.98 0.91
N LYS A 209 9.58 -34.13 1.21
CA LYS A 209 8.13 -34.31 1.34
C LYS A 209 7.84 -34.93 2.70
N LEU A 210 6.96 -34.29 3.46
CA LEU A 210 6.69 -34.64 4.84
C LEU A 210 5.19 -34.62 5.07
N THR A 211 4.72 -35.42 6.04
CA THR A 211 3.36 -35.29 6.57
C THR A 211 3.43 -34.61 7.92
N VAL A 212 2.78 -33.47 8.05
CA VAL A 212 2.75 -32.66 9.26
C VAL A 212 1.43 -32.91 9.98
N GLY A 213 1.51 -33.38 11.23
CA GLY A 213 0.36 -33.55 12.10
C GLY A 213 -0.05 -32.25 12.83
N GLN A 214 -1.10 -32.34 13.63
CA GLN A 214 -1.59 -31.23 14.44
C GLN A 214 -0.56 -30.82 15.51
N GLU A 215 0.05 -31.80 16.16
CA GLU A 215 1.08 -31.59 17.19
C GLU A 215 2.43 -31.20 16.58
N PHE A 216 3.21 -30.43 17.34
CA PHE A 216 4.57 -30.08 16.94
C PHE A 216 5.50 -31.29 17.03
N ALA A 217 6.12 -31.64 15.91
CA ALA A 217 7.17 -32.64 15.82
C ALA A 217 8.47 -32.01 15.31
N PRO A 218 9.64 -32.49 15.77
CA PRO A 218 10.92 -32.13 15.16
C PRO A 218 10.94 -32.54 13.68
N PHE A 219 11.49 -31.69 12.83
CA PHE A 219 11.78 -32.04 11.45
C PHE A 219 13.18 -31.57 11.07
N GLU A 220 13.81 -32.32 10.17
CA GLU A 220 15.14 -32.04 9.65
C GLU A 220 15.14 -32.20 8.13
N VAL A 221 15.74 -31.25 7.41
CA VAL A 221 15.91 -31.30 5.95
C VAL A 221 17.36 -31.00 5.62
N ALA A 222 18.00 -31.94 4.94
CA ALA A 222 19.34 -31.75 4.41
C ALA A 222 19.29 -30.74 3.25
N LEU A 223 20.19 -29.76 3.28
CA LEU A 223 20.29 -28.73 2.27
C LEU A 223 21.56 -28.96 1.43
N PRO A 224 21.54 -28.65 0.13
CA PRO A 224 22.75 -28.69 -0.69
C PRO A 224 23.78 -27.69 -0.16
N SER A 225 25.06 -27.88 -0.49
CA SER A 225 26.08 -26.85 -0.20
C SER A 225 25.77 -25.57 -1.00
N SER A 226 25.97 -24.39 -0.42
CA SER A 226 25.85 -23.13 -1.17
C SER A 226 26.84 -22.09 -0.67
N SER A 227 27.49 -21.39 -1.61
CA SER A 227 28.34 -20.23 -1.34
C SER A 227 27.56 -18.92 -1.21
N LYS A 228 26.29 -18.90 -1.64
CA LYS A 228 25.41 -17.71 -1.61
C LYS A 228 24.23 -17.83 -0.65
N GLY A 229 24.08 -18.97 0.03
CA GLY A 229 22.90 -19.30 0.81
C GLY A 229 21.86 -20.06 -0.02
N THR A 230 20.79 -20.51 0.63
CA THR A 230 19.71 -21.25 -0.03
C THR A 230 18.38 -20.74 0.46
N GLU A 231 17.46 -20.59 -0.48
CA GLU A 231 16.08 -20.33 -0.18
C GLU A 231 15.28 -21.62 -0.19
N LEU A 232 14.37 -21.72 0.77
CA LEU A 232 13.51 -22.86 0.97
C LEU A 232 12.06 -22.40 1.02
N THR A 233 11.22 -22.94 0.16
CA THR A 233 9.78 -22.69 0.19
C THR A 233 9.09 -23.87 0.86
N LEU A 234 8.40 -23.60 1.97
CA LEU A 234 7.55 -24.56 2.68
C LEU A 234 6.14 -24.45 2.13
N VAL A 235 5.75 -25.40 1.28
CA VAL A 235 4.46 -25.43 0.59
C VAL A 235 3.55 -26.49 1.20
N SER A 236 2.33 -26.09 1.57
CA SER A 236 1.29 -26.98 2.08
C SER A 236 -0.09 -26.42 1.76
N ASP A 237 -1.10 -27.27 1.70
CA ASP A 237 -2.49 -26.79 1.70
C ASP A 237 -2.75 -25.98 2.98
N ALA A 238 -3.45 -24.85 2.81
CA ALA A 238 -3.85 -24.00 3.92
C ALA A 238 -5.23 -24.40 4.45
N PHE A 239 -5.55 -23.99 5.67
CA PHE A 239 -6.90 -24.07 6.22
C PHE A 239 -7.23 -22.78 6.95
N SER A 240 -8.52 -22.44 6.98
CA SER A 240 -9.04 -21.37 7.81
C SER A 240 -9.56 -21.94 9.15
N PRO A 241 -9.07 -21.49 10.32
CA PRO A 241 -9.53 -21.99 11.62
C PRO A 241 -11.02 -21.78 11.92
N GLY A 242 -11.65 -20.75 11.34
CA GLY A 242 -13.10 -20.52 11.46
C GLY A 242 -13.48 -19.05 11.29
N GLU A 243 -14.74 -18.70 11.54
CA GLU A 243 -15.25 -17.34 11.32
C GLU A 243 -14.57 -16.25 12.17
N ALA A 244 -13.98 -16.62 13.32
CA ALA A 244 -13.25 -15.71 14.19
C ALA A 244 -11.78 -15.51 13.78
N ASP A 245 -11.21 -16.42 12.99
CA ASP A 245 -9.85 -16.36 12.45
C ASP A 245 -9.86 -16.88 11.01
N VAL A 246 -10.00 -15.94 10.07
CA VAL A 246 -10.16 -16.18 8.64
C VAL A 246 -8.83 -16.29 7.89
N ARG A 247 -7.72 -16.45 8.62
CA ARG A 247 -6.41 -16.58 7.99
C ARG A 247 -6.24 -17.96 7.39
N GLU A 248 -5.70 -18.00 6.18
CA GLU A 248 -5.31 -19.24 5.51
C GLU A 248 -3.99 -19.76 6.08
N LEU A 249 -4.05 -20.68 7.04
CA LEU A 249 -2.88 -21.20 7.76
C LEU A 249 -2.36 -22.50 7.14
N GLY A 250 -1.09 -22.52 6.73
CA GLY A 250 -0.41 -23.71 6.23
C GLY A 250 0.16 -24.57 7.36
N VAL A 251 1.46 -24.42 7.62
CA VAL A 251 2.19 -25.09 8.71
C VAL A 251 2.73 -24.07 9.70
N ALA A 252 2.74 -24.43 10.98
CA ALA A 252 3.37 -23.65 12.03
C ALA A 252 4.82 -24.09 12.21
N VAL A 253 5.77 -23.15 12.12
CA VAL A 253 7.20 -23.43 12.28
C VAL A 253 7.74 -22.78 13.53
N SER A 254 8.44 -23.55 14.35
CA SER A 254 9.01 -23.11 15.63
C SER A 254 10.50 -23.42 15.68
N ARG A 255 11.30 -22.43 16.13
CA ARG A 255 12.74 -22.55 16.35
C ARG A 255 13.51 -23.06 15.13
N PRO A 256 13.43 -22.44 13.93
CA PRO A 256 14.29 -22.85 12.83
C PRO A 256 15.77 -22.59 13.17
N ARG A 257 16.64 -23.57 12.88
CA ARG A 257 18.10 -23.53 13.11
C ARG A 257 18.84 -24.37 12.07
N VAL A 258 20.12 -24.10 11.83
CA VAL A 258 20.96 -24.85 10.87
C VAL A 258 22.16 -25.45 11.59
N THR A 259 22.46 -26.72 11.33
CA THR A 259 23.47 -27.51 12.07
C THR A 259 24.91 -27.01 11.99
N ASP A 260 25.29 -26.31 10.92
CA ASP A 260 26.66 -25.85 10.67
C ASP A 260 26.97 -24.45 11.25
N ALA A 261 26.01 -23.81 11.93
CA ALA A 261 26.22 -22.50 12.53
C ALA A 261 26.43 -22.66 14.04
N ASP A 262 27.61 -22.27 14.53
CA ASP A 262 27.85 -22.03 15.96
C ASP A 262 27.03 -20.80 16.41
N GLU A 263 25.70 -20.97 16.52
CA GLU A 263 24.81 -19.91 16.94
C GLU A 263 24.98 -19.66 18.45
N GLY A 264 25.75 -18.63 18.76
CA GLY A 264 25.92 -18.11 20.10
C GLY A 264 24.59 -17.71 20.76
N PRO A 265 24.61 -17.36 22.05
CA PRO A 265 23.41 -16.95 22.78
C PRO A 265 22.67 -15.76 22.13
N LEU A 266 23.40 -14.86 21.45
CA LEU A 266 22.84 -13.66 20.80
C LEU A 266 22.11 -14.02 19.49
N GLU A 267 22.69 -14.90 18.67
CA GLU A 267 22.10 -15.46 17.44
C GLU A 267 20.80 -16.20 17.76
N ARG A 268 20.79 -17.00 18.83
CA ARG A 268 19.58 -17.71 19.30
C ARG A 268 18.51 -16.76 19.82
N MET A 269 18.90 -15.68 20.51
CA MET A 269 17.96 -14.65 20.94
C MET A 269 17.38 -13.88 19.75
N ALA A 270 18.20 -13.61 18.74
CA ALA A 270 17.79 -12.99 17.49
C ALA A 270 16.82 -13.86 16.67
N LEU A 271 17.04 -15.17 16.58
CA LEU A 271 16.08 -16.12 16.01
C LEU A 271 14.76 -16.18 16.80
N ARG A 272 14.85 -16.07 18.12
CA ARG A 272 13.67 -16.08 19.01
C ARG A 272 12.86 -14.79 18.89
N PHE A 273 13.53 -13.67 18.70
CA PHE A 273 12.95 -12.33 18.64
C PHE A 273 13.53 -11.53 17.46
N PRO A 274 13.20 -11.89 16.20
CA PRO A 274 13.81 -11.28 15.01
C PRO A 274 13.49 -9.78 14.88
N TRP A 275 12.46 -9.28 15.55
CA TRP A 275 12.17 -7.86 15.66
C TRP A 275 13.21 -7.07 16.47
N LEU A 276 14.01 -7.72 17.32
CA LEU A 276 15.14 -7.09 18.03
C LEU A 276 16.33 -6.78 17.11
N LEU A 277 16.48 -7.52 16.00
CA LEU A 277 17.52 -7.27 15.00
C LEU A 277 17.21 -6.07 14.12
N ARG A 278 15.93 -5.70 14.03
CA ARG A 278 15.51 -4.58 13.20
C ARG A 278 15.74 -3.29 13.95
N ASP A 279 16.79 -2.57 13.56
CA ASP A 279 16.96 -1.19 13.99
C ASP A 279 15.95 -0.31 13.22
N PRO A 280 15.00 0.37 13.92
CA PRO A 280 14.05 1.27 13.30
C PRO A 280 14.71 2.54 12.75
N ALA A 281 15.90 2.88 13.25
CA ALA A 281 16.67 4.02 12.81
C ALA A 281 17.65 3.66 11.67
N ASP A 282 17.84 2.37 11.39
CA ASP A 282 18.64 1.96 10.24
C ASP A 282 17.86 2.23 8.94
N LEU A 283 18.27 3.31 8.29
CA LEU A 283 17.75 3.76 7.01
C LEU A 283 18.83 3.69 5.93
N GLY A 284 19.88 2.90 6.13
CA GLY A 284 21.02 2.79 5.21
C GLY A 284 20.60 2.33 3.81
N TYR A 285 19.50 1.59 3.70
CA TYR A 285 18.94 1.21 2.40
C TYR A 285 18.55 2.41 1.53
N LEU A 286 18.21 3.56 2.13
CA LEU A 286 17.89 4.80 1.41
C LEU A 286 19.12 5.40 0.71
N ASP A 287 20.33 5.08 1.17
CA ASP A 287 21.57 5.55 0.52
C ASP A 287 21.80 4.89 -0.85
N GLY A 288 21.13 3.76 -1.11
CA GLY A 288 21.15 3.11 -2.40
C GLY A 288 20.25 3.78 -3.45
N TYR A 289 19.56 4.88 -3.14
CA TYR A 289 18.65 5.58 -4.06
C TYR A 289 19.18 6.96 -4.46
N ASP A 290 19.21 7.26 -5.77
CA ASP A 290 19.50 8.61 -6.27
C ASP A 290 18.41 9.61 -5.87
N THR A 291 17.16 9.13 -5.74
CA THR A 291 16.05 9.94 -5.24
C THR A 291 15.00 9.14 -4.50
N VAL A 292 14.41 9.79 -3.49
CA VAL A 292 13.17 9.36 -2.85
C VAL A 292 12.07 10.32 -3.31
N MET A 293 10.93 9.77 -3.70
CA MET A 293 9.76 10.52 -4.14
C MET A 293 8.61 10.26 -3.17
N ALA A 294 8.01 11.34 -2.67
CA ALA A 294 6.80 11.27 -1.87
C ALA A 294 5.57 11.37 -2.78
N ASN A 295 4.53 10.58 -2.48
CA ASN A 295 3.23 10.71 -3.16
C ASN A 295 2.45 12.00 -2.82
N SER A 296 2.91 12.78 -1.84
CA SER A 296 2.28 14.04 -1.42
C SER A 296 3.25 14.93 -0.64
N GLN A 297 2.90 16.22 -0.47
CA GLN A 297 3.64 17.14 0.39
C GLN A 297 3.53 16.71 1.86
N TYR A 298 2.39 16.17 2.29
CA TYR A 298 2.24 15.62 3.63
C TYR A 298 3.24 14.48 3.88
N THR A 299 3.33 13.52 2.96
CA THR A 299 4.28 12.41 3.03
C THR A 299 5.73 12.90 3.02
N ARG A 300 6.07 13.88 2.16
CA ARG A 300 7.39 14.53 2.16
C ARG A 300 7.74 15.14 3.52
N GLY A 301 6.78 15.81 4.17
CA GLY A 301 6.94 16.34 5.51
C GLY A 301 7.34 15.26 6.52
N TRP A 302 6.68 14.11 6.46
CA TRP A 302 6.99 12.97 7.33
C TRP A 302 8.29 12.26 6.97
N ILE A 303 8.68 12.21 5.69
CA ILE A 303 9.99 11.70 5.28
C ILE A 303 11.10 12.56 5.92
N ARG A 304 10.97 13.90 5.85
CA ARG A 304 11.90 14.81 6.52
C ARG A 304 11.94 14.62 8.03
N GLN A 305 10.79 14.38 8.66
CA GLN A 305 10.72 14.25 10.12
C GLN A 305 11.22 12.89 10.62
N LEU A 306 10.82 11.79 9.98
CA LEU A 306 11.12 10.43 10.42
C LEU A 306 12.42 9.90 9.84
N TRP A 307 12.68 10.15 8.55
CA TRP A 307 13.87 9.64 7.87
C TRP A 307 15.02 10.64 7.83
N LYS A 308 14.79 11.90 8.17
CA LYS A 308 15.81 12.97 8.10
C LYS A 308 16.41 13.12 6.69
N ARG A 309 15.61 12.83 5.66
CA ARG A 309 15.96 12.97 4.25
C ARG A 309 15.01 13.96 3.58
N ASP A 310 15.48 14.62 2.52
CA ASP A 310 14.56 15.29 1.60
C ASP A 310 14.03 14.29 0.56
N SER A 311 12.92 14.65 -0.05
CA SER A 311 12.33 13.88 -1.15
C SER A 311 11.81 14.82 -2.23
N ASP A 312 11.81 14.34 -3.47
CA ASP A 312 10.97 14.92 -4.51
C ASP A 312 9.48 14.61 -4.19
N VAL A 313 8.57 15.29 -4.87
CA VAL A 313 7.14 14.98 -4.82
C VAL A 313 6.69 14.56 -6.20
N LEU A 314 6.05 13.41 -6.28
CA LEU A 314 5.40 12.88 -7.47
C LEU A 314 3.97 12.54 -7.04
N PHE A 315 3.00 13.40 -7.37
CA PHE A 315 1.61 13.14 -7.02
C PHE A 315 1.09 11.90 -7.74
N PRO A 316 0.14 11.14 -7.17
CA PRO A 316 -0.46 10.03 -7.88
C PRO A 316 -1.21 10.52 -9.14
N PRO A 317 -1.20 9.73 -10.23
CA PRO A 317 -1.86 10.08 -11.48
C PRO A 317 -3.38 9.83 -11.40
N ILE A 318 -4.17 10.84 -11.72
CA ILE A 318 -5.64 10.80 -11.72
C ILE A 318 -6.15 10.85 -13.16
N GLN A 319 -7.05 9.92 -13.50
CA GLN A 319 -7.65 9.80 -14.83
C GLN A 319 -8.74 10.86 -15.05
N VAL A 320 -8.37 12.12 -15.00
CA VAL A 320 -9.29 13.26 -15.10
C VAL A 320 -10.07 13.26 -16.43
N ASP A 321 -9.52 12.68 -17.49
CA ASP A 321 -10.18 12.57 -18.80
C ASP A 321 -11.36 11.59 -18.83
N ARG A 322 -11.53 10.78 -17.77
CA ARG A 322 -12.68 9.89 -17.61
C ARG A 322 -13.81 10.52 -16.79
N LEU A 323 -13.54 11.68 -16.18
CA LEU A 323 -14.41 12.30 -15.18
C LEU A 323 -14.74 13.72 -15.64
N HIS A 324 -16.00 13.94 -16.00
CA HIS A 324 -16.46 15.23 -16.49
C HIS A 324 -17.79 15.59 -15.84
N PRO A 325 -18.00 16.87 -15.48
CA PRO A 325 -19.29 17.30 -14.95
C PRO A 325 -20.41 16.96 -15.94
N ALA A 326 -21.43 16.25 -15.47
CA ALA A 326 -22.61 15.97 -16.27
C ALA A 326 -23.39 17.28 -16.57
N PRO A 327 -24.09 17.39 -17.71
CA PRO A 327 -24.91 18.56 -18.03
C PRO A 327 -25.99 18.82 -16.97
N GLU A 328 -26.60 17.74 -16.47
CA GLU A 328 -27.54 17.76 -15.36
C GLU A 328 -26.85 17.21 -14.11
N ARG A 329 -26.88 18.00 -13.04
CA ARG A 329 -26.26 17.65 -11.77
C ARG A 329 -27.30 17.48 -10.68
N GLU A 330 -27.07 16.48 -9.85
CA GLU A 330 -27.93 16.10 -8.75
C GLU A 330 -27.66 16.97 -7.53
N LYS A 331 -28.71 17.31 -6.77
CA LYS A 331 -28.60 17.82 -5.40
C LYS A 331 -28.12 16.69 -4.50
N ALA A 332 -26.84 16.34 -4.60
CA ALA A 332 -26.28 15.20 -3.90
C ALA A 332 -24.94 15.54 -3.24
N VAL A 333 -24.77 14.99 -2.04
CA VAL A 333 -23.48 14.84 -1.37
C VAL A 333 -22.96 13.44 -1.67
N ILE A 334 -21.69 13.29 -1.99
CA ILE A 334 -21.05 11.99 -2.18
C ILE A 334 -19.79 11.85 -1.34
N THR A 335 -19.55 10.66 -0.79
CA THR A 335 -18.26 10.24 -0.25
C THR A 335 -17.83 8.94 -0.92
N VAL A 336 -16.54 8.84 -1.25
CA VAL A 336 -15.97 7.66 -1.90
C VAL A 336 -14.72 7.19 -1.18
N GLY A 337 -14.72 5.92 -0.78
CA GLY A 337 -13.54 5.24 -0.24
C GLY A 337 -13.89 3.94 0.46
N ARG A 338 -12.90 3.05 0.61
CA ARG A 338 -13.07 1.73 1.26
C ARG A 338 -13.78 1.85 2.61
N PHE A 339 -14.71 0.95 2.86
CA PHE A 339 -15.40 0.80 4.13
C PHE A 339 -14.45 0.17 5.14
N PHE A 340 -13.89 1.00 6.02
CA PHE A 340 -13.08 0.55 7.15
C PHE A 340 -13.65 1.13 8.43
N ALA A 341 -13.95 0.24 9.39
CA ALA A 341 -14.38 0.65 10.72
C ALA A 341 -13.31 1.54 11.40
N PRO A 342 -13.71 2.56 12.18
CA PRO A 342 -12.79 3.33 13.00
C PRO A 342 -11.82 2.48 13.82
N GLY A 343 -10.56 2.91 13.88
CA GLY A 343 -9.49 2.14 14.52
C GLY A 343 -8.62 1.35 13.55
N LEU A 344 -9.09 1.11 12.32
CA LEU A 344 -8.32 0.51 11.23
C LEU A 344 -7.80 1.58 10.26
N GLY A 345 -6.49 1.82 10.28
CA GLY A 345 -5.76 2.63 9.28
C GLY A 345 -6.48 3.92 8.82
N HIS A 346 -6.64 4.06 7.49
CA HIS A 346 -7.30 5.18 6.80
C HIS A 346 -8.84 5.10 6.80
N ALA A 347 -9.45 4.94 7.97
CA ALA A 347 -10.92 4.95 8.10
C ALA A 347 -11.50 6.26 7.54
N LYS A 348 -12.43 6.16 6.58
CA LYS A 348 -12.99 7.33 5.88
C LYS A 348 -14.08 8.06 6.68
N ARG A 349 -14.50 7.48 7.81
CA ARG A 349 -15.51 8.06 8.72
C ARG A 349 -16.88 8.20 8.06
N GLN A 350 -17.27 7.18 7.27
CA GLN A 350 -18.55 7.18 6.55
C GLN A 350 -19.74 7.25 7.50
N LEU A 351 -19.68 6.52 8.63
CA LEU A 351 -20.73 6.52 9.64
C LEU A 351 -20.99 7.93 10.18
N GLU A 352 -19.93 8.63 10.59
CA GLU A 352 -20.01 10.00 11.11
C GLU A 352 -20.56 10.96 10.05
N MET A 353 -20.11 10.85 8.80
CA MET A 353 -20.63 11.67 7.70
C MET A 353 -22.13 11.42 7.43
N VAL A 354 -22.60 10.18 7.50
CA VAL A 354 -24.03 9.87 7.37
C VAL A 354 -24.86 10.48 8.51
N GLN A 355 -24.33 10.44 9.73
CA GLN A 355 -24.97 11.07 10.89
C GLN A 355 -25.08 12.59 10.72
N TRP A 356 -23.99 13.26 10.32
CA TRP A 356 -23.98 14.70 10.05
C TRP A 356 -24.93 15.10 8.91
N PHE A 357 -24.97 14.30 7.85
CA PHE A 357 -25.94 14.50 6.76
C PHE A 357 -27.38 14.38 7.29
N GLY A 358 -27.67 13.37 8.10
CA GLY A 358 -28.99 13.16 8.69
C GLY A 358 -29.45 14.31 9.59
N GLU A 359 -28.57 14.85 10.43
CA GLU A 359 -28.85 16.04 11.25
C GLU A 359 -29.17 17.26 10.37
N LEU A 360 -28.32 17.49 9.37
CA LEU A 360 -28.47 18.61 8.46
C LEU A 360 -29.76 18.51 7.62
N TYR A 361 -30.09 17.32 7.12
CA TYR A 361 -31.32 17.07 6.36
C TYR A 361 -32.57 17.29 7.22
N ARG A 362 -32.63 16.70 8.42
CA ARG A 362 -33.78 16.84 9.33
C ARG A 362 -34.00 18.29 9.81
N SER A 363 -32.94 19.09 9.88
CA SER A 363 -33.04 20.52 10.19
C SER A 363 -33.68 21.36 9.07
N GLY A 364 -33.96 20.77 7.90
CA GLY A 364 -34.42 21.48 6.72
C GLY A 364 -33.31 22.22 5.96
N GLY A 365 -32.04 21.98 6.31
CA GLY A 365 -30.89 22.66 5.71
C GLY A 365 -30.52 22.18 4.31
N LEU A 366 -31.05 21.03 3.87
CA LEU A 366 -30.80 20.44 2.55
C LEU A 366 -32.08 19.82 1.94
N PRO A 367 -33.11 20.63 1.64
CA PRO A 367 -34.36 20.11 1.08
C PRO A 367 -34.12 19.47 -0.30
N ASP A 368 -34.65 18.27 -0.49
CA ASP A 368 -34.50 17.44 -1.71
C ASP A 368 -33.07 17.00 -2.04
N TRP A 369 -32.13 17.12 -1.10
CA TRP A 369 -30.80 16.56 -1.27
C TRP A 369 -30.75 15.11 -0.83
N LYS A 370 -29.84 14.35 -1.46
CA LYS A 370 -29.51 12.98 -1.07
C LYS A 370 -28.02 12.81 -0.81
N MET A 371 -27.64 11.69 -0.21
CA MET A 371 -26.26 11.32 0.03
C MET A 371 -25.92 9.97 -0.58
N TYR A 372 -24.79 9.90 -1.29
CA TYR A 372 -24.19 8.68 -1.80
C TYR A 372 -22.98 8.29 -0.95
N VAL A 373 -22.97 7.08 -0.42
CA VAL A 373 -21.85 6.50 0.34
C VAL A 373 -21.31 5.31 -0.44
N VAL A 374 -20.18 5.51 -1.11
CA VAL A 374 -19.65 4.54 -2.09
C VAL A 374 -18.27 4.05 -1.65
N GLY A 375 -17.98 2.76 -1.85
CA GLY A 375 -16.68 2.24 -1.46
C GLY A 375 -16.51 0.74 -1.62
N GLY A 376 -15.25 0.30 -1.70
CA GLY A 376 -14.92 -1.12 -1.60
C GLY A 376 -15.21 -1.66 -0.20
N CYS A 377 -15.80 -2.84 -0.10
CA CYS A 377 -16.08 -3.54 1.14
C CYS A 377 -15.57 -4.97 1.05
N GLU A 378 -14.61 -5.30 1.91
CA GLU A 378 -14.22 -6.68 2.18
C GLU A 378 -15.26 -7.36 3.08
N ASP A 379 -15.33 -8.69 3.07
CA ASP A 379 -16.31 -9.44 3.84
C ASP A 379 -16.24 -9.15 5.34
N SER A 380 -15.03 -8.94 5.88
CA SER A 380 -14.79 -8.57 7.28
C SER A 380 -15.40 -7.22 7.68
N GLN A 381 -15.71 -6.35 6.70
CA GLN A 381 -16.21 -5.00 6.93
C GLN A 381 -17.73 -4.88 6.71
N LYS A 382 -18.42 -5.98 6.34
CA LYS A 382 -19.89 -6.02 6.23
C LYS A 382 -20.61 -5.48 7.48
N PRO A 383 -20.20 -5.81 8.73
CA PRO A 383 -20.84 -5.25 9.92
C PRO A 383 -20.75 -3.72 10.00
N TYR A 384 -19.68 -3.11 9.51
CA TYR A 384 -19.54 -1.65 9.47
C TYR A 384 -20.47 -1.03 8.42
N VAL A 385 -20.58 -1.65 7.25
CA VAL A 385 -21.55 -1.22 6.21
C VAL A 385 -22.98 -1.23 6.75
N GLU A 386 -23.36 -2.26 7.51
CA GLU A 386 -24.69 -2.31 8.13
C GLU A 386 -24.91 -1.21 9.17
N GLN A 387 -23.90 -0.83 9.94
CA GLN A 387 -23.98 0.34 10.83
C GLN A 387 -24.21 1.64 10.05
N VAL A 388 -23.50 1.83 8.92
CA VAL A 388 -23.67 2.99 8.04
C VAL A 388 -25.08 3.01 7.43
N ARG A 389 -25.60 1.86 6.97
CA ARG A 389 -26.98 1.71 6.47
C ARG A 389 -28.00 2.06 7.54
N ALA A 390 -27.82 1.55 8.76
CA ALA A 390 -28.72 1.82 9.88
C ALA A 390 -28.75 3.32 10.24
N ALA A 391 -27.60 4.00 10.21
CA ALA A 391 -27.54 5.45 10.45
C ALA A 391 -28.26 6.27 9.36
N GLY A 392 -28.30 5.76 8.12
CA GLY A 392 -29.01 6.36 6.99
C GLY A 392 -30.49 5.98 6.88
N ALA A 393 -31.01 5.09 7.74
CA ALA A 393 -32.37 4.60 7.63
C ALA A 393 -33.42 5.73 7.77
N GLY A 394 -34.36 5.79 6.83
CA GLY A 394 -35.40 6.84 6.79
C GLY A 394 -34.90 8.20 6.28
N LEU A 395 -33.66 8.29 5.80
CA LEU A 395 -33.09 9.46 5.15
C LEU A 395 -32.85 9.17 3.66
N PRO A 396 -32.70 10.19 2.80
CA PRO A 396 -32.30 10.00 1.41
C PRO A 396 -30.80 9.68 1.31
N VAL A 397 -30.39 8.53 1.84
CA VAL A 397 -29.01 8.05 1.88
C VAL A 397 -28.94 6.70 1.16
N GLU A 398 -28.07 6.61 0.15
CA GLU A 398 -27.80 5.39 -0.60
C GLU A 398 -26.39 4.88 -0.28
N VAL A 399 -26.31 3.68 0.30
CA VAL A 399 -25.04 3.02 0.65
C VAL A 399 -24.73 1.95 -0.40
N LEU A 400 -23.67 2.17 -1.16
CA LEU A 400 -23.30 1.43 -2.37
C LEU A 400 -21.92 0.76 -2.19
N PRO A 401 -21.83 -0.36 -1.46
CA PRO A 401 -20.60 -1.14 -1.36
C PRO A 401 -20.30 -1.83 -2.70
N ASN A 402 -19.03 -1.83 -3.09
CA ASN A 402 -18.52 -2.53 -4.28
C ASN A 402 -19.26 -2.14 -5.59
N ALA A 403 -19.67 -0.88 -5.73
CA ALA A 403 -20.30 -0.39 -6.96
C ALA A 403 -19.35 -0.54 -8.17
N PRO A 404 -19.86 -0.90 -9.36
CA PRO A 404 -19.06 -0.97 -10.58
C PRO A 404 -18.40 0.38 -10.89
N ARG A 405 -17.21 0.37 -11.50
CA ARG A 405 -16.44 1.59 -11.79
C ARG A 405 -17.26 2.64 -12.56
N ALA A 406 -18.00 2.23 -13.58
CA ALA A 406 -18.83 3.13 -14.38
C ALA A 406 -19.91 3.85 -13.53
N GLU A 407 -20.44 3.18 -12.52
CA GLU A 407 -21.40 3.79 -11.60
C GLU A 407 -20.72 4.78 -10.65
N VAL A 408 -19.51 4.47 -10.17
CA VAL A 408 -18.70 5.42 -9.38
C VAL A 408 -18.39 6.68 -10.21
N GLU A 409 -17.95 6.51 -11.46
CA GLU A 409 -17.67 7.63 -12.38
C GLU A 409 -18.92 8.47 -12.66
N ARG A 410 -20.07 7.83 -12.88
CA ARG A 410 -21.36 8.52 -13.04
C ARG A 410 -21.71 9.33 -11.80
N LEU A 411 -21.67 8.73 -10.62
CA LEU A 411 -22.01 9.38 -9.35
C LEU A 411 -21.08 10.55 -9.03
N LEU A 412 -19.77 10.43 -9.29
CA LEU A 412 -18.82 11.53 -9.14
C LEU A 412 -19.09 12.67 -10.14
N SER A 413 -19.59 12.35 -11.33
CA SER A 413 -19.90 13.31 -12.40
C SER A 413 -21.25 14.02 -12.23
N THR A 414 -22.22 13.38 -11.57
CA THR A 414 -23.55 13.95 -11.35
C THR A 414 -23.69 14.61 -9.97
N SER A 415 -22.99 14.14 -8.94
CA SER A 415 -23.12 14.69 -7.57
C SER A 415 -22.63 16.13 -7.47
N SER A 416 -23.22 16.92 -6.56
CA SER A 416 -22.92 18.34 -6.39
C SER A 416 -21.74 18.63 -5.47
N VAL A 417 -21.64 17.88 -4.37
CA VAL A 417 -20.69 18.13 -3.27
C VAL A 417 -20.00 16.83 -2.89
N PHE A 418 -18.69 16.87 -2.66
CA PHE A 418 -17.94 15.72 -2.16
C PHE A 418 -17.52 15.94 -0.70
N TRP A 419 -17.73 14.96 0.16
CA TRP A 419 -17.31 15.00 1.56
C TRP A 419 -16.13 14.04 1.82
N SER A 420 -15.20 14.46 2.65
CA SER A 420 -14.14 13.61 3.19
C SER A 420 -13.81 13.98 4.64
N ALA A 421 -13.74 12.96 5.49
CA ALA A 421 -13.48 13.08 6.92
C ALA A 421 -12.35 12.15 7.42
N THR A 422 -11.57 11.57 6.52
CA THR A 422 -10.44 10.69 6.87
C THR A 422 -9.45 11.41 7.79
N GLY A 423 -9.21 10.84 8.98
CA GLY A 423 -8.38 11.45 10.03
C GLY A 423 -9.14 12.30 11.06
N TYR A 424 -10.46 12.44 10.93
CA TYR A 424 -11.29 13.02 11.99
C TYR A 424 -11.16 12.20 13.29
N GLY A 425 -11.01 12.89 14.41
CA GLY A 425 -10.81 12.29 15.74
C GLY A 425 -9.41 11.72 16.00
N GLU A 426 -8.49 11.79 15.03
CA GLU A 426 -7.12 11.28 15.17
C GLU A 426 -6.11 12.40 15.52
N ASP A 427 -4.97 12.01 16.09
CA ASP A 427 -3.83 12.90 16.32
C ASP A 427 -2.73 12.59 15.31
N ASP A 428 -2.69 13.38 14.23
CA ASP A 428 -1.74 13.25 13.14
C ASP A 428 -0.28 13.35 13.62
N ARG A 429 0.01 14.01 14.75
CA ARG A 429 1.40 14.08 15.27
C ARG A 429 1.85 12.75 15.87
N ARG A 430 0.92 11.98 16.41
CA ARG A 430 1.19 10.70 17.09
C ARG A 430 0.97 9.50 16.18
N ARG A 431 -0.02 9.58 15.29
CA ARG A 431 -0.43 8.51 14.37
C ARG A 431 -0.62 9.07 12.96
N PRO A 432 0.41 9.65 12.33
CA PRO A 432 0.26 10.32 11.04
C PRO A 432 -0.24 9.42 9.91
N TRP A 433 -0.06 8.11 10.05
CA TRP A 433 -0.52 7.09 9.10
C TRP A 433 -2.03 6.85 9.12
N THR A 434 -2.80 7.44 10.05
CA THR A 434 -4.27 7.34 10.04
C THR A 434 -4.92 8.44 9.20
N ALA A 435 -4.20 9.52 8.91
CA ALA A 435 -4.67 10.61 8.07
C ALA A 435 -4.69 10.23 6.58
N GLU A 436 -5.41 10.97 5.76
CA GLU A 436 -5.36 10.82 4.30
C GLU A 436 -4.02 11.34 3.77
N HIS A 437 -3.12 10.44 3.33
CA HIS A 437 -1.79 10.84 2.88
C HIS A 437 -1.83 11.78 1.68
N PHE A 438 -2.71 11.50 0.71
CA PHE A 438 -2.98 12.36 -0.45
C PHE A 438 -4.48 12.62 -0.56
N GLY A 439 -5.25 11.63 -1.01
CA GLY A 439 -6.71 11.75 -1.21
C GLY A 439 -7.12 11.73 -2.69
N MET A 440 -6.78 10.66 -3.41
CA MET A 440 -7.06 10.52 -4.85
C MET A 440 -8.55 10.73 -5.17
N THR A 441 -9.45 10.18 -4.36
CA THR A 441 -10.91 10.31 -4.56
C THR A 441 -11.42 11.74 -4.45
N THR A 442 -10.70 12.61 -3.72
CA THR A 442 -11.03 14.04 -3.70
C THR A 442 -10.76 14.67 -5.06
N VAL A 443 -9.62 14.34 -5.68
CA VAL A 443 -9.28 14.87 -7.01
C VAL A 443 -10.20 14.28 -8.08
N GLU A 444 -10.54 13.00 -8.00
CA GLU A 444 -11.53 12.36 -8.88
C GLU A 444 -12.88 13.07 -8.78
N ALA A 445 -13.36 13.38 -7.56
CA ALA A 445 -14.59 14.13 -7.36
C ALA A 445 -14.50 15.56 -7.93
N MET A 446 -13.37 16.24 -7.75
CA MET A 446 -13.13 17.55 -8.35
C MET A 446 -13.18 17.50 -9.89
N ALA A 447 -12.61 16.46 -10.51
CA ALA A 447 -12.66 16.25 -11.96
C ALA A 447 -14.11 16.01 -12.45
N GLY A 448 -14.90 15.25 -11.71
CA GLY A 448 -16.35 15.09 -11.94
C GLY A 448 -17.18 16.35 -11.65
N GLY A 449 -16.58 17.44 -11.18
CA GLY A 449 -17.25 18.70 -10.91
C GLY A 449 -17.84 18.84 -9.51
N CYS A 450 -17.68 17.85 -8.63
CA CYS A 450 -18.07 17.98 -7.22
C CYS A 450 -17.30 19.14 -6.57
N VAL A 451 -17.97 19.95 -5.76
CA VAL A 451 -17.28 20.90 -4.88
C VAL A 451 -16.81 20.14 -3.63
N PRO A 452 -15.49 20.03 -3.36
CA PRO A 452 -15.00 19.29 -2.21
C PRO A 452 -15.20 20.09 -0.91
N VAL A 453 -15.75 19.42 0.10
CA VAL A 453 -15.85 19.88 1.50
C VAL A 453 -15.10 18.85 2.35
N VAL A 454 -13.83 19.14 2.61
CA VAL A 454 -12.87 18.14 3.11
C VAL A 454 -12.20 18.59 4.39
N ILE A 455 -11.75 17.65 5.21
CA ILE A 455 -11.04 17.98 6.44
C ILE A 455 -9.76 18.79 6.16
N ASP A 456 -9.46 19.80 6.97
CA ASP A 456 -8.28 20.66 6.84
C ASP A 456 -7.02 19.97 7.41
N ARG A 457 -6.69 18.80 6.86
CA ARG A 457 -5.58 17.95 7.33
C ARG A 457 -4.86 17.24 6.18
N ALA A 458 -3.62 16.86 6.46
CA ALA A 458 -2.79 16.02 5.59
C ALA A 458 -2.89 16.38 4.09
N GLY A 459 -3.06 15.39 3.21
CA GLY A 459 -3.08 15.59 1.76
C GLY A 459 -4.24 16.46 1.25
N GLN A 460 -5.29 16.68 2.04
CA GLN A 460 -6.40 17.55 1.63
C GLN A 460 -5.98 19.02 1.52
N ARG A 461 -4.97 19.46 2.30
CA ARG A 461 -4.47 20.84 2.30
C ARG A 461 -3.77 21.24 1.00
N GLU A 462 -3.16 20.28 0.33
CA GLU A 462 -2.44 20.48 -0.93
C GLU A 462 -3.35 20.29 -2.16
N ILE A 463 -4.46 19.56 -2.01
CA ILE A 463 -5.46 19.36 -3.06
C ILE A 463 -6.42 20.56 -3.14
N VAL A 464 -7.09 20.91 -2.03
CA VAL A 464 -8.17 21.91 -2.00
C VAL A 464 -7.65 23.24 -1.46
N ARG A 465 -7.85 24.33 -2.20
CA ARG A 465 -7.60 25.72 -1.78
C ARG A 465 -8.91 26.32 -1.26
N HIS A 466 -8.97 26.45 0.07
CA HIS A 466 -10.16 26.92 0.78
C HIS A 466 -10.75 28.21 0.15
N GLY A 467 -12.04 28.16 -0.19
CA GLY A 467 -12.80 29.26 -0.80
C GLY A 467 -12.57 29.50 -2.30
N ARG A 468 -11.63 28.77 -2.92
CA ARG A 468 -11.30 28.91 -4.36
C ARG A 468 -11.83 27.76 -5.21
N ASP A 469 -11.59 26.53 -4.80
CA ASP A 469 -11.98 25.31 -5.51
C ASP A 469 -12.64 24.29 -4.57
N GLY A 470 -13.07 24.75 -3.40
CA GLY A 470 -13.74 23.95 -2.38
C GLY A 470 -13.58 24.55 -0.99
N TYR A 471 -14.00 23.81 0.03
CA TYR A 471 -13.86 24.19 1.42
C TYR A 471 -13.08 23.15 2.21
N ARG A 472 -12.24 23.67 3.11
CA ARG A 472 -11.56 22.87 4.14
C ARG A 472 -12.18 23.16 5.50
N TRP A 473 -12.46 22.13 6.29
CA TRP A 473 -13.09 22.24 7.61
C TRP A 473 -12.21 21.68 8.73
N SER A 474 -12.26 22.29 9.90
CA SER A 474 -11.61 21.80 11.13
C SER A 474 -12.61 21.35 12.19
N ASP A 475 -13.87 21.78 12.06
CA ASP A 475 -14.98 21.48 12.96
C ASP A 475 -16.15 20.86 12.14
N PRO A 476 -16.77 19.75 12.60
CA PRO A 476 -17.97 19.20 11.98
C PRO A 476 -19.08 20.22 11.69
N GLU A 477 -19.28 21.26 12.51
CA GLU A 477 -20.28 22.31 12.23
C GLU A 477 -20.01 23.05 10.91
N GLN A 478 -18.73 23.17 10.52
CA GLN A 478 -18.34 23.80 9.26
C GLN A 478 -18.73 22.95 8.06
N VAL A 479 -18.77 21.61 8.18
CA VAL A 479 -19.26 20.72 7.11
C VAL A 479 -20.70 21.11 6.76
N ALA A 480 -21.55 21.26 7.77
CA ALA A 480 -22.94 21.66 7.61
C ALA A 480 -23.08 23.09 7.08
N SER A 481 -22.29 24.02 7.62
CA SER A 481 -22.29 25.43 7.18
C SER A 481 -21.92 25.57 5.69
N PHE A 482 -20.80 24.97 5.28
CA PHE A 482 -20.34 25.04 3.88
C PHE A 482 -21.30 24.34 2.94
N THR A 483 -21.84 23.18 3.33
CA THR A 483 -22.76 22.44 2.47
C THR A 483 -24.09 23.16 2.29
N ARG A 484 -24.67 23.76 3.35
CA ARG A 484 -25.86 24.62 3.23
C ARG A 484 -25.64 25.78 2.28
N ARG A 485 -24.50 26.43 2.40
CA ARG A 485 -24.15 27.55 1.52
C ARG A 485 -24.06 27.11 0.06
N LEU A 486 -23.39 25.99 -0.20
CA LEU A 486 -23.30 25.40 -1.54
C LEU A 486 -24.67 24.95 -2.06
N ALA A 487 -25.59 24.54 -1.19
CA ALA A 487 -26.94 24.16 -1.58
C ALA A 487 -27.85 25.35 -1.93
N ALA A 488 -27.66 26.49 -1.27
CA ALA A 488 -28.47 27.70 -1.47
C ALA A 488 -27.93 28.61 -2.59
N GLU A 489 -26.62 28.65 -2.80
CA GLU A 489 -25.97 29.58 -3.73
C GLU A 489 -25.46 28.85 -4.99
N ASP A 490 -26.33 28.62 -5.98
CA ASP A 490 -25.98 27.91 -7.22
C ASP A 490 -24.80 28.57 -7.97
N GLY A 491 -24.75 29.91 -8.03
CA GLY A 491 -23.65 30.64 -8.67
C GLY A 491 -22.30 30.43 -7.97
N LEU A 492 -22.29 30.34 -6.64
CA LEU A 492 -21.10 29.99 -5.87
C LEU A 492 -20.69 28.55 -6.15
N ARG A 493 -21.64 27.61 -6.10
CA ARG A 493 -21.39 26.18 -6.33
C ARG A 493 -20.80 25.94 -7.73
N SER A 494 -21.38 26.53 -8.77
CA SER A 494 -20.89 26.42 -10.15
C SER A 494 -19.48 27.01 -10.32
N ARG A 495 -19.21 28.17 -9.71
CA ARG A 495 -17.87 28.79 -9.77
C ARG A 495 -16.81 27.92 -9.09
N LEU A 496 -17.10 27.38 -7.90
CA LEU A 496 -16.16 26.51 -7.19
C LEU A 496 -15.98 25.17 -7.91
N ALA A 497 -17.04 24.63 -8.50
CA ALA A 497 -16.97 23.40 -9.30
C ALA A 497 -16.05 23.57 -10.52
N ALA A 498 -16.19 24.67 -11.28
CA ALA A 498 -15.31 24.95 -12.40
C ALA A 498 -13.85 25.07 -11.96
N ALA A 499 -13.59 25.81 -10.87
CA ALA A 499 -12.24 25.93 -10.31
C ALA A 499 -11.67 24.59 -9.79
N ALA A 500 -12.54 23.69 -9.31
CA ALA A 500 -12.16 22.34 -8.89
C ALA A 500 -11.75 21.47 -10.08
N VAL A 501 -12.52 21.48 -11.17
CA VAL A 501 -12.19 20.79 -12.43
C VAL A 501 -10.83 21.28 -12.96
N ASP A 502 -10.63 22.60 -13.03
CA ASP A 502 -9.37 23.20 -13.45
C ASP A 502 -8.19 22.80 -12.56
N ARG A 503 -8.41 22.69 -11.23
CA ARG A 503 -7.36 22.25 -10.29
C ARG A 503 -7.03 20.78 -10.46
N ALA A 504 -8.02 19.92 -10.73
CA ALA A 504 -7.82 18.49 -10.90
C ALA A 504 -6.82 18.16 -12.01
N GLN A 505 -6.75 19.00 -13.05
CA GLN A 505 -5.79 18.88 -14.15
C GLN A 505 -4.31 18.89 -13.71
N GLN A 506 -3.99 19.45 -12.53
CA GLN A 506 -2.62 19.42 -11.98
C GLN A 506 -2.20 18.04 -11.45
N PHE A 507 -3.11 17.08 -11.44
CA PHE A 507 -2.88 15.71 -11.01
C PHE A 507 -3.22 14.71 -12.12
N SER A 508 -3.40 15.20 -13.35
CA SER A 508 -3.68 14.36 -14.52
C SER A 508 -2.50 13.45 -14.84
N ASP A 509 -2.73 12.47 -15.71
CA ASP A 509 -1.69 11.58 -16.23
C ASP A 509 -0.60 12.37 -16.99
N ALA A 510 -0.97 13.44 -17.67
CA ALA A 510 -0.02 14.36 -18.30
C ALA A 510 0.81 15.13 -17.26
N ALA A 511 0.18 15.68 -16.24
CA ALA A 511 0.88 16.38 -15.16
C ALA A 511 1.83 15.46 -14.38
N PHE A 512 1.45 14.18 -14.25
CA PHE A 512 2.31 13.13 -13.71
C PHE A 512 3.56 12.94 -14.57
N ALA A 513 3.39 12.75 -15.88
CA ALA A 513 4.50 12.53 -16.81
C ALA A 513 5.47 13.73 -16.82
N ASP A 514 4.94 14.96 -16.91
CA ASP A 514 5.75 16.18 -16.84
C ASP A 514 6.57 16.24 -15.54
N ARG A 515 5.94 15.87 -14.41
CA ARG A 515 6.62 15.87 -13.11
C ARG A 515 7.68 14.78 -13.01
N TRP A 516 7.42 13.61 -13.58
CA TRP A 516 8.38 12.53 -13.69
C TRP A 516 9.60 12.97 -14.50
N HIS A 517 9.39 13.57 -15.68
CA HIS A 517 10.47 14.06 -16.54
C HIS A 517 11.33 15.14 -15.85
N ASP A 518 10.74 16.09 -15.12
CA ASP A 518 11.50 17.05 -14.30
C ASP A 518 12.40 16.35 -13.25
N ILE A 519 11.88 15.30 -12.59
CA ILE A 519 12.67 14.55 -11.61
C ILE A 519 13.82 13.81 -12.32
N VAL A 520 13.53 13.16 -13.44
CA VAL A 520 14.52 12.43 -14.25
C VAL A 520 15.66 13.35 -14.68
N GLU A 521 15.35 14.54 -15.19
CA GLU A 521 16.36 15.52 -15.64
C GLU A 521 17.20 16.02 -14.46
N ARG A 522 16.56 16.47 -13.37
CA ARG A 522 17.27 16.99 -12.19
C ARG A 522 18.15 15.94 -11.50
N ARG A 523 17.73 14.68 -11.52
CA ARG A 523 18.43 13.55 -10.88
C ARG A 523 19.31 12.75 -11.84
N ARG A 524 19.25 13.04 -13.15
CA ARG A 524 19.99 12.36 -14.22
C ARG A 524 19.77 10.84 -14.21
N LEU A 525 18.50 10.43 -14.16
CA LEU A 525 18.15 9.00 -14.01
C LEU A 525 18.37 8.18 -15.28
N TYR A 526 18.14 8.75 -16.48
CA TYR A 526 18.34 8.04 -17.76
C TYR A 526 18.40 8.98 -18.99
N ALA A 527 18.54 10.29 -18.80
CA ALA A 527 18.59 11.31 -19.85
C ALA A 527 20.03 11.73 -20.21
#